data_AF-A0AAN7ZYJ6-F1
#
_entry.id   AF-A0AAN7ZYJ6-F1
#
_cell.length_a   1.000
_cell.length_b   1.000
_cell.length_c   1.000
_cell.angle_alpha   90.00
_cell.angle_beta   90.00
_cell.angle_gamma   90.00
#
_symmetry.space_group_name_H-M   'P 1'
#
loop_
_entity.id
_entity.type
_entity.pdbx_description
1 polymer ?
#
loop_
_entity_poly.entity_id
_entity_poly.type
_entity_poly.pdbx_seq_one_letter_code
_entity_poly.pdbx_strand_id
1 'polypeptide(L)'
;MIVQCRNVMTSELRRSLYAQCLNRDFDLLLPRLRQIPTEDMDYNLIQLVLRQSCKWDHMECINFIWYKYVRRNNSMLIEPNVLCEIGQIALSEGKSFIVRDLYTYYTHYYGKRWRTVNPREFTYWEYELLRIKTEMFAKTIINKDFSEKWKVFLKDMDNYLPTYCKFSFRDFPELINSYREHYYQNNKDQNVDKNSKDNSNEILMSKYLFQDKDINVKNETTLPLLLNIILLQNNIHLDKRINLFKTFYNIHPKLSAEESILILVHECDAYRVYELLDHLLTNNQDILYNLPLYLSQRIQDKLKGTTLKHKLSKYISIKK
;
A
#
# COMPACT_ATOMS: atom_id res chain seq x y z
N MET A 1 -22.32 9.39 22.96
CA MET A 1 -23.01 10.63 23.40
C MET A 1 -21.98 11.74 23.28
N ILE A 2 -22.09 12.61 22.27
CA ILE A 2 -21.12 13.70 22.08
C ILE A 2 -21.56 14.83 23.02
N VAL A 3 -20.72 15.18 23.99
CA VAL A 3 -21.00 16.26 24.94
C VAL A 3 -20.85 17.59 24.21
N GLN A 4 -21.95 18.33 24.04
CA GLN A 4 -21.89 19.72 23.58
C GLN A 4 -21.47 20.63 24.75
N CYS A 5 -20.21 21.06 24.74
CA CYS A 5 -19.71 22.11 25.63
C CYS A 5 -19.88 23.49 25.00
N ARG A 6 -20.20 24.50 25.81
CA ARG A 6 -20.43 25.90 25.39
C ARG A 6 -19.10 26.54 24.97
N ASN A 7 -19.06 27.19 23.81
CA ASN A 7 -17.91 27.99 23.36
C ASN A 7 -17.75 29.25 24.24
N VAL A 8 -16.74 29.30 25.11
CA VAL A 8 -16.47 30.46 26.01
C VAL A 8 -15.19 31.24 25.59
N MET A 9 -14.49 30.83 24.53
CA MET A 9 -13.26 31.51 24.09
C MET A 9 -13.49 32.97 23.65
N THR A 10 -12.63 33.89 24.11
CA THR A 10 -12.68 35.30 23.71
C THR A 10 -12.44 35.47 22.20
N SER A 11 -13.12 36.44 21.58
CA SER A 11 -13.11 36.65 20.13
C SER A 11 -11.73 36.97 19.57
N GLU A 12 -10.90 37.68 20.35
CA GLU A 12 -9.53 38.05 20.00
C GLU A 12 -8.58 36.84 20.02
N LEU A 13 -8.63 36.03 21.08
CA LEU A 13 -7.84 34.80 21.18
C LEU A 13 -8.19 33.85 20.03
N ARG A 14 -9.49 33.69 19.75
CA ARG A 14 -9.97 32.89 18.62
C ARG A 14 -9.35 33.36 17.31
N ARG A 15 -9.49 34.65 16.96
CA ARG A 15 -8.94 35.21 15.71
C ARG A 15 -7.42 34.99 15.60
N SER A 16 -6.70 35.17 16.70
CA SER A 16 -5.25 34.95 16.76
C SER A 16 -4.88 33.48 16.46
N LEU A 17 -5.58 32.51 17.05
CA LEU A 17 -5.31 31.08 16.81
C LEU A 17 -5.68 30.65 15.39
N TYR A 18 -6.79 31.17 14.85
CA TYR A 18 -7.16 30.95 13.44
C TYR A 18 -6.08 31.50 12.50
N ALA A 19 -5.60 32.73 12.73
CA ALA A 19 -4.55 33.32 11.92
C ALA A 19 -3.25 32.51 11.97
N GLN A 20 -2.80 32.08 13.17
CA GLN A 20 -1.62 31.24 13.34
C GLN A 20 -1.75 29.90 12.61
N CYS A 21 -2.92 29.26 12.69
CA CYS A 21 -3.20 28.02 11.97
C CYS A 21 -3.14 28.22 10.44
N LEU A 22 -3.70 29.31 9.92
CA LEU A 22 -3.72 29.60 8.48
C LEU A 22 -2.34 30.01 7.95
N ASN A 23 -1.53 30.67 8.77
CA ASN A 23 -0.15 31.06 8.47
C ASN A 23 0.85 29.91 8.64
N ARG A 24 0.41 28.74 9.14
CA ARG A 24 1.23 27.54 9.37
C ARG A 24 2.23 27.66 10.52
N ASP A 25 1.96 28.56 11.47
CA ASP A 25 2.79 28.77 12.66
C ASP A 25 2.48 27.72 13.75
N PHE A 26 2.58 26.43 13.42
CA PHE A 26 2.16 25.33 14.29
C PHE A 26 2.98 25.24 15.59
N ASP A 27 4.27 25.56 15.54
CA ASP A 27 5.16 25.58 16.72
C ASP A 27 4.72 26.62 17.76
N LEU A 28 4.15 27.74 17.31
CA LEU A 28 3.62 28.79 18.18
C LEU A 28 2.17 28.51 18.60
N LEU A 29 1.40 27.86 17.71
CA LEU A 29 0.01 27.51 17.92
C LEU A 29 -0.15 26.41 18.98
N LEU A 30 0.65 25.34 18.90
CA LEU A 30 0.49 24.14 19.73
C LEU A 30 0.64 24.42 21.24
N PRO A 31 1.65 25.17 21.72
CA PRO A 31 1.76 25.54 23.13
C PRO A 31 0.53 26.30 23.64
N ARG A 32 -0.03 27.19 22.82
CA ARG A 32 -1.24 27.97 23.18
C ARG A 32 -2.47 27.08 23.24
N LEU A 33 -2.64 26.16 22.28
CA LEU A 33 -3.75 25.20 22.29
C LEU A 33 -3.71 24.26 23.50
N ARG A 34 -2.51 23.91 23.98
CA ARG A 34 -2.35 23.05 25.17
C ARG A 34 -2.87 23.70 26.45
N GLN A 35 -2.73 25.03 26.57
CA GLN A 35 -3.13 25.80 27.76
C GLN A 35 -4.64 25.97 27.90
N ILE A 36 -5.39 25.85 26.80
CA ILE A 36 -6.83 26.06 26.80
C ILE A 36 -7.54 24.80 27.33
N PRO A 37 -8.42 24.94 28.34
CA PRO A 37 -9.27 23.84 28.81
C PRO A 37 -10.13 23.24 27.68
N THR A 38 -10.59 22.00 27.84
CA THR A 38 -11.36 21.36 26.77
C THR A 38 -12.75 21.99 26.64
N GLU A 39 -13.31 22.42 27.77
CA GLU A 39 -14.65 22.99 27.89
C GLU A 39 -14.80 24.30 27.12
N ASP A 40 -13.72 25.09 27.04
CA ASP A 40 -13.70 26.41 26.42
C ASP A 40 -13.28 26.40 24.94
N MET A 41 -12.90 25.24 24.42
CA MET A 41 -12.28 25.11 23.09
C MET A 41 -13.29 25.20 21.95
N ASP A 42 -12.96 25.97 20.91
CA ASP A 42 -13.74 26.01 19.67
C ASP A 42 -13.46 24.77 18.81
N TYR A 43 -14.45 23.89 18.66
CA TYR A 43 -14.32 22.66 17.89
C TYR A 43 -14.07 22.89 16.39
N ASN A 44 -14.60 23.98 15.83
CA ASN A 44 -14.34 24.31 14.43
C ASN A 44 -12.87 24.69 14.22
N LEU A 45 -12.27 25.35 15.22
CA LEU A 45 -10.84 25.64 15.22
C LEU A 45 -10.04 24.33 15.29
N ILE A 46 -10.35 23.42 16.21
CA ILE A 46 -9.64 22.13 16.32
C ILE A 46 -9.76 21.29 15.05
N GLN A 47 -10.94 21.27 14.41
CA GLN A 47 -11.13 20.64 13.11
C GLN A 47 -10.26 21.26 12.01
N LEU A 48 -10.20 22.59 11.97
CA LEU A 48 -9.32 23.29 11.04
C LEU A 48 -7.85 22.98 11.31
N VAL A 49 -7.41 23.04 12.58
CA VAL A 49 -6.03 22.74 12.97
C VAL A 49 -5.67 21.32 12.58
N LEU A 50 -6.55 20.34 12.81
CA LEU A 50 -6.28 18.96 12.43
C LEU A 50 -6.11 18.83 10.91
N ARG A 51 -7.03 19.36 10.11
CA ARG A 51 -6.96 19.32 8.65
C ARG A 51 -5.71 20.02 8.11
N GLN A 52 -5.37 21.19 8.66
CA GLN A 52 -4.14 21.88 8.26
C GLN A 52 -2.89 21.11 8.72
N SER A 53 -2.91 20.52 9.90
CA SER A 53 -1.79 19.70 10.38
C SER A 53 -1.57 18.47 9.50
N CYS A 54 -2.65 17.83 9.04
CA CYS A 54 -2.55 16.76 8.04
C CYS A 54 -1.99 17.26 6.71
N LYS A 55 -2.41 18.43 6.25
CA LYS A 55 -1.91 19.02 4.99
C LYS A 55 -0.41 19.37 5.03
N TRP A 56 0.10 19.73 6.21
CA TRP A 56 1.48 20.18 6.41
C TRP A 56 2.33 19.16 7.18
N ASP A 57 1.86 17.91 7.27
CA ASP A 57 2.54 16.80 7.95
C ASP A 57 3.03 17.12 9.38
N HIS A 58 2.27 17.93 10.12
CA HIS A 58 2.67 18.38 11.46
C HIS A 58 2.17 17.42 12.56
N MET A 59 2.93 16.36 12.79
CA MET A 59 2.51 15.22 13.62
C MET A 59 2.31 15.55 15.11
N GLU A 60 2.99 16.53 15.68
CA GLU A 60 2.84 16.92 17.08
C GLU A 60 1.44 17.49 17.36
N CYS A 61 0.91 18.27 16.41
CA CYS A 61 -0.46 18.80 16.48
C CYS A 61 -1.47 17.67 16.30
N ILE A 62 -1.25 16.78 15.34
CA ILE A 62 -2.09 15.60 15.10
C ILE A 62 -2.17 14.75 16.37
N ASN A 63 -1.02 14.41 16.97
CA ASN A 63 -0.93 13.64 18.20
C ASN A 63 -1.67 14.33 19.35
N PHE A 64 -1.43 15.62 19.55
CA PHE A 64 -2.12 16.38 20.60
C PHE A 64 -3.63 16.32 20.42
N ILE A 65 -4.13 16.57 19.21
CA ILE A 65 -5.57 16.58 18.93
C ILE A 65 -6.16 15.17 19.10
N TRP A 66 -5.51 14.16 18.53
CA TRP A 66 -5.92 12.75 18.61
C TRP A 66 -6.08 12.30 20.07
N TYR A 67 -5.07 12.55 20.90
CA TYR A 67 -5.12 12.10 22.28
C TYR A 67 -6.06 12.92 23.16
N LYS A 68 -6.06 14.26 23.05
CA LYS A 68 -6.88 15.13 23.90
C LYS A 68 -8.35 15.07 23.51
N TYR A 69 -8.68 15.33 22.25
CA TYR A 69 -10.06 15.54 21.81
C TYR A 69 -10.74 14.28 21.27
N VAL A 70 -9.99 13.39 20.62
CA VAL A 70 -10.56 12.17 20.03
C VAL A 70 -10.61 11.02 21.02
N ARG A 71 -9.51 10.73 21.73
CA ARG A 71 -9.42 9.55 22.62
C ARG A 71 -9.88 9.79 24.05
N ARG A 72 -9.43 10.87 24.69
CA ARG A 72 -9.73 11.14 26.11
C ARG A 72 -11.15 11.68 26.30
N ASN A 73 -11.51 12.71 25.53
CA ASN A 73 -12.76 13.43 25.74
C ASN A 73 -13.88 12.98 24.79
N ASN A 74 -13.57 12.22 23.73
CA ASN A 74 -14.53 11.76 22.70
C ASN A 74 -15.41 12.91 22.15
N SER A 75 -14.85 14.12 22.08
CA SER A 75 -15.58 15.35 21.76
C SER A 75 -15.63 15.63 20.27
N MET A 76 -14.84 14.90 19.48
CA MET A 76 -14.69 15.13 18.05
C MET A 76 -14.74 13.82 17.27
N LEU A 77 -15.63 13.76 16.27
CA LEU A 77 -15.70 12.67 15.31
C LEU A 77 -14.80 12.99 14.11
N ILE A 78 -13.85 12.11 13.82
CA ILE A 78 -12.92 12.23 12.68
C ILE A 78 -13.45 11.50 11.46
N GLU A 79 -13.60 12.22 10.35
CA GLU A 79 -14.01 11.67 9.06
C GLU A 79 -13.00 10.64 8.51
N PRO A 80 -13.44 9.60 7.77
CA PRO A 80 -12.56 8.54 7.29
C PRO A 80 -11.38 8.99 6.41
N ASN A 81 -11.57 10.01 5.57
CA ASN A 81 -10.51 10.60 4.76
C ASN A 81 -9.39 11.19 5.65
N VAL A 82 -9.76 11.94 6.69
CA VAL A 82 -8.80 12.51 7.65
C VAL A 82 -8.09 11.41 8.44
N LEU A 83 -8.77 10.31 8.77
CA LEU A 83 -8.11 9.13 9.38
C LEU A 83 -7.04 8.54 8.46
N CYS A 84 -7.30 8.46 7.15
CA CYS A 84 -6.32 7.96 6.18
C CYS A 84 -5.14 8.92 6.05
N GLU A 85 -5.38 10.24 6.02
CA GLU A 85 -4.31 11.25 6.02
C GLU A 85 -3.41 11.13 7.26
N ILE A 86 -4.00 11.08 8.46
CA ILE A 86 -3.25 10.86 9.71
C ILE A 86 -2.45 9.54 9.64
N GLY A 87 -3.06 8.48 9.13
CA GLY A 87 -2.42 7.18 8.98
C GLY A 87 -1.23 7.20 8.03
N GLN A 88 -1.33 7.93 6.92
CA GLN A 88 -0.26 8.05 5.93
C GLN A 88 0.94 8.83 6.49
N ILE A 89 0.69 9.91 7.24
CA ILE A 89 1.73 10.69 7.94
C ILE A 89 2.37 9.85 9.05
N ALA A 90 1.55 9.12 9.82
CA ALA A 90 2.07 8.22 10.82
C ALA A 90 2.93 7.10 10.23
N LEU A 91 2.58 6.60 9.04
CA LEU A 91 3.36 5.63 8.29
C LEU A 91 4.71 6.19 7.87
N SER A 92 4.75 7.41 7.31
CA SER A 92 6.02 8.04 6.92
C SER A 92 6.94 8.23 8.12
N GLU A 93 6.42 8.72 9.25
CA GLU A 93 7.18 8.94 10.49
C GLU A 93 7.45 7.68 11.34
N GLY A 94 6.85 6.54 11.00
CA GLY A 94 7.03 5.30 11.76
C GLY A 94 6.32 5.27 13.13
N LYS A 95 5.24 6.05 13.30
CA LYS A 95 4.43 6.09 14.54
C LYS A 95 3.46 4.90 14.60
N SER A 96 3.96 3.70 14.90
CA SER A 96 3.17 2.46 14.85
C SER A 96 1.96 2.42 15.78
N PHE A 97 2.01 3.08 16.94
CA PHE A 97 0.90 3.08 17.91
C PHE A 97 -0.37 3.71 17.31
N ILE A 98 -0.23 4.83 16.60
CA ILE A 98 -1.39 5.61 16.15
C ILE A 98 -2.11 4.85 15.04
N VAL A 99 -1.37 4.21 14.14
CA VAL A 99 -1.92 3.43 13.02
C VAL A 99 -2.84 2.32 13.53
N ARG A 100 -2.42 1.60 14.57
CA ARG A 100 -3.25 0.55 15.19
C ARG A 100 -4.54 1.11 15.79
N ASP A 101 -4.45 2.29 16.41
CA ASP A 101 -5.59 2.95 17.02
C ASP A 101 -6.57 3.50 15.98
N LEU A 102 -6.10 4.00 14.82
CA LEU A 102 -6.93 4.56 13.75
C LEU A 102 -7.94 3.54 13.21
N TYR A 103 -7.49 2.32 12.90
CA TYR A 103 -8.39 1.28 12.39
C TYR A 103 -9.41 0.82 13.45
N THR A 104 -8.99 0.73 14.72
CA THR A 104 -9.88 0.42 15.84
C THR A 104 -10.94 1.51 16.01
N TYR A 105 -10.54 2.78 15.89
CA TYR A 105 -11.46 3.91 15.91
C TYR A 105 -12.45 3.85 14.73
N TYR A 106 -11.96 3.62 13.51
CA TYR A 106 -12.80 3.51 12.31
C TYR A 106 -13.87 2.42 12.46
N THR A 107 -13.47 1.22 12.87
CA THR A 107 -14.42 0.10 13.05
C THR A 107 -15.46 0.36 14.14
N HIS A 108 -15.10 1.11 15.19
CA HIS A 108 -16.02 1.47 16.27
C HIS A 108 -17.12 2.46 15.83
N TYR A 109 -16.74 3.52 15.11
CA TYR A 109 -17.68 4.60 14.72
C TYR A 109 -18.32 4.39 13.34
N TYR A 110 -17.56 3.83 12.39
CA TYR A 110 -17.94 3.67 10.98
C TYR A 110 -18.11 2.21 10.55
N GLY A 111 -18.22 1.27 11.50
CA GLY A 111 -18.26 -0.17 11.23
C GLY A 111 -19.37 -0.67 10.31
N LYS A 112 -19.61 -1.99 10.29
CA LYS A 112 -20.38 -2.72 9.26
C LYS A 112 -21.72 -2.11 8.80
N ARG A 113 -22.41 -1.32 9.64
CA ARG A 113 -23.66 -0.61 9.28
C ARG A 113 -23.48 0.44 8.16
N TRP A 114 -22.28 0.97 7.97
CA TRP A 114 -22.03 1.98 6.93
C TRP A 114 -21.73 1.37 5.56
N ARG A 115 -21.28 0.10 5.53
CA ARG A 115 -21.11 -0.66 4.28
C ARG A 115 -22.42 -0.79 3.50
N THR A 116 -23.58 -0.75 4.15
CA THR A 116 -24.88 -0.84 3.49
C THR A 116 -25.35 0.49 2.91
N VAL A 117 -24.82 1.63 3.38
CA VAL A 117 -25.27 2.97 2.97
C VAL A 117 -24.51 3.46 1.75
N ASN A 118 -23.17 3.35 1.75
CA ASN A 118 -22.34 3.66 0.57
C ASN A 118 -21.21 2.64 0.40
N PRO A 119 -21.49 1.44 -0.15
CA PRO A 119 -20.56 0.32 -0.13
C PRO A 119 -19.21 0.64 -0.79
N ARG A 120 -19.19 1.41 -1.89
CA ARG A 120 -17.96 1.71 -2.62
C ARG A 120 -17.03 2.64 -1.86
N GLU A 121 -17.55 3.74 -1.34
CA GLU A 121 -16.76 4.73 -0.59
C GLU A 121 -16.24 4.16 0.72
N PHE A 122 -17.07 3.43 1.47
CA PHE A 122 -16.61 2.82 2.73
C PHE A 122 -15.62 1.68 2.51
N THR A 123 -15.76 0.89 1.44
CA THR A 123 -14.75 -0.12 1.08
C THR A 123 -13.40 0.54 0.76
N TYR A 124 -13.41 1.71 0.10
CA TYR A 124 -12.19 2.45 -0.20
C TYR A 124 -11.47 2.91 1.07
N TRP A 125 -12.17 3.53 2.02
CA TRP A 125 -11.55 3.96 3.28
C TRP A 125 -11.06 2.79 4.13
N GLU A 126 -11.82 1.69 4.15
CA GLU A 126 -11.42 0.48 4.85
C GLU A 126 -10.17 -0.16 4.23
N TYR A 127 -10.09 -0.18 2.89
CA TYR A 127 -8.91 -0.60 2.15
C TYR A 127 -7.70 0.25 2.53
N GLU A 128 -7.80 1.58 2.48
CA GLU A 128 -6.69 2.48 2.79
C GLU A 128 -6.19 2.33 4.22
N LEU A 129 -7.09 2.24 5.21
CA LEU A 129 -6.70 2.08 6.61
C LEU A 129 -6.02 0.72 6.87
N LEU A 130 -6.51 -0.35 6.23
CA LEU A 130 -5.89 -1.67 6.34
C LEU A 130 -4.56 -1.75 5.58
N ARG A 131 -4.45 -1.07 4.43
CA ARG A 131 -3.19 -0.89 3.69
C ARG A 131 -2.16 -0.21 4.59
N ILE A 132 -2.49 0.93 5.17
CA ILE A 132 -1.59 1.67 6.08
C ILE A 132 -1.19 0.80 7.28
N LYS A 133 -2.13 0.05 7.88
CA LYS A 133 -1.85 -0.88 8.97
C LYS A 133 -0.88 -2.00 8.56
N THR A 134 -1.11 -2.58 7.40
CA THR A 134 -0.27 -3.67 6.85
C THR A 134 1.12 -3.17 6.50
N GLU A 135 1.22 -2.00 5.87
CA GLU A 135 2.48 -1.33 5.53
C GLU A 135 3.26 -0.92 6.77
N MET A 136 2.59 -0.41 7.81
CA MET A 136 3.24 -0.11 9.08
C MET A 136 3.82 -1.38 9.71
N PHE A 137 3.07 -2.49 9.70
CA PHE A 137 3.58 -3.78 10.16
C PHE A 137 4.77 -4.25 9.32
N ALA A 138 4.71 -4.10 8.00
CA ALA A 138 5.81 -4.42 7.09
C ALA A 138 7.06 -3.57 7.34
N LYS A 139 6.89 -2.30 7.71
CA LYS A 139 7.98 -1.38 8.08
C LYS A 139 8.63 -1.71 9.42
N THR A 140 7.91 -2.37 10.34
CA THR A 140 8.49 -2.71 11.65
C THR A 140 9.57 -3.80 11.57
N ILE A 141 10.64 -3.60 12.35
CA ILE A 141 11.81 -4.49 12.42
C ILE A 141 11.56 -5.70 13.34
N ILE A 142 10.52 -5.64 14.18
CA ILE A 142 10.27 -6.62 15.26
C ILE A 142 10.00 -8.03 14.71
N ASN A 143 9.46 -8.15 13.49
CA ASN A 143 9.25 -9.42 12.80
C ASN A 143 10.04 -9.40 11.48
N LYS A 144 11.22 -10.02 11.45
CA LYS A 144 12.10 -10.00 10.27
C LYS A 144 11.62 -10.91 9.14
N ASP A 145 10.83 -11.93 9.44
CA ASP A 145 10.40 -12.89 8.42
C ASP A 145 9.29 -12.31 7.54
N PHE A 146 9.55 -12.30 6.24
CA PHE A 146 8.58 -11.91 5.24
C PHE A 146 7.36 -12.85 5.23
N SER A 147 7.52 -14.14 5.55
CA SER A 147 6.38 -15.08 5.61
C SER A 147 5.33 -14.64 6.62
N GLU A 148 5.73 -14.13 7.78
CA GLU A 148 4.80 -13.61 8.79
C GLU A 148 4.09 -12.35 8.29
N LYS A 149 4.82 -11.43 7.66
CA LYS A 149 4.24 -10.22 7.03
C LYS A 149 3.25 -10.58 5.93
N TRP A 150 3.55 -11.58 5.12
CA TRP A 150 2.64 -12.10 4.10
C TRP A 150 1.39 -12.74 4.71
N LYS A 151 1.51 -13.51 5.80
CA LYS A 151 0.36 -14.05 6.53
C LYS A 151 -0.53 -12.94 7.10
N VAL A 152 0.06 -11.87 7.61
CA VAL A 152 -0.69 -10.69 8.08
C VAL A 152 -1.41 -10.01 6.92
N PHE A 153 -0.76 -9.82 5.77
CA PHE A 153 -1.41 -9.32 4.56
C PHE A 153 -2.61 -10.19 4.17
N LEU A 154 -2.43 -11.51 4.11
CA LEU A 154 -3.50 -12.44 3.78
C LEU A 154 -4.67 -12.37 4.76
N LYS A 155 -4.39 -12.21 6.06
CA LYS A 155 -5.43 -12.12 7.10
C LYS A 155 -6.19 -10.80 7.05
N ASP A 156 -5.47 -9.68 6.99
CA ASP A 156 -6.02 -8.34 7.17
C ASP A 156 -6.52 -7.72 5.87
N MET A 157 -5.94 -8.09 4.72
CA MET A 157 -6.36 -7.62 3.39
C MET A 157 -7.17 -8.69 2.66
N ASP A 158 -6.53 -9.78 2.22
CA ASP A 158 -7.15 -10.75 1.29
C ASP A 158 -8.39 -11.45 1.88
N ASN A 159 -8.30 -11.97 3.10
CA ASN A 159 -9.38 -12.74 3.70
C ASN A 159 -10.51 -11.88 4.27
N TYR A 160 -10.25 -10.59 4.52
CA TYR A 160 -11.15 -9.67 5.19
C TYR A 160 -11.90 -8.74 4.22
N LEU A 161 -11.22 -8.23 3.18
CA LEU A 161 -11.83 -7.34 2.20
C LEU A 161 -12.70 -8.12 1.18
N PRO A 162 -13.66 -7.46 0.52
CA PRO A 162 -14.45 -8.06 -0.54
C PRO A 162 -13.58 -8.57 -1.70
N THR A 163 -13.99 -9.66 -2.35
CA THR A 163 -13.22 -10.33 -3.43
C THR A 163 -13.02 -9.49 -4.69
N TYR A 164 -13.78 -8.41 -4.87
CA TYR A 164 -13.61 -7.47 -5.98
C TYR A 164 -12.51 -6.44 -5.74
N CYS A 165 -11.94 -6.38 -4.54
CA CYS A 165 -10.81 -5.50 -4.23
C CYS A 165 -9.58 -5.95 -5.05
N LYS A 166 -8.90 -4.98 -5.65
CA LYS A 166 -7.70 -5.23 -6.45
C LYS A 166 -6.49 -4.68 -5.69
N PHE A 167 -5.50 -5.52 -5.47
CA PHE A 167 -4.24 -5.15 -4.84
C PHE A 167 -3.20 -4.84 -5.91
N SER A 168 -2.58 -3.65 -5.83
CA SER A 168 -1.47 -3.26 -6.70
C SER A 168 -0.16 -3.27 -5.91
N PHE A 169 0.96 -3.64 -6.53
CA PHE A 169 2.27 -3.53 -5.87
C PHE A 169 2.60 -2.09 -5.48
N ARG A 170 2.02 -1.08 -6.14
CA ARG A 170 2.26 0.34 -5.87
C ARG A 170 1.75 0.77 -4.49
N ASP A 171 0.77 0.05 -3.97
CA ASP A 171 0.14 0.34 -2.69
C ASP A 171 0.97 -0.15 -1.50
N PHE A 172 1.92 -1.06 -1.75
CA PHE A 172 2.68 -1.78 -0.71
C PHE A 172 4.23 -1.65 -0.81
N PRO A 173 4.79 -0.42 -0.85
CA PRO A 173 6.23 -0.22 -0.93
C PRO A 173 7.02 -0.83 0.25
N GLU A 174 6.52 -0.77 1.48
CA GLU A 174 7.20 -1.31 2.66
C GLU A 174 7.16 -2.83 2.69
N LEU A 175 6.09 -3.45 2.21
CA LEU A 175 6.06 -4.91 2.01
C LEU A 175 7.12 -5.37 0.99
N ILE A 176 7.28 -4.63 -0.11
CA ILE A 176 8.33 -4.87 -1.12
C ILE A 176 9.72 -4.72 -0.50
N ASN A 177 9.95 -3.65 0.28
CA ASN A 177 11.21 -3.41 0.97
C ASN A 177 11.51 -4.51 1.98
N SER A 178 10.52 -4.95 2.75
CA SER A 178 10.71 -6.03 3.72
C SER A 178 11.12 -7.34 3.06
N TYR A 179 10.59 -7.67 1.88
CA TYR A 179 11.05 -8.86 1.14
C TYR A 179 12.52 -8.70 0.72
N ARG A 180 12.89 -7.51 0.23
CA ARG A 180 14.25 -7.19 -0.18
C ARG A 180 15.26 -7.34 0.96
N GLU A 181 14.97 -6.73 2.11
CA GLU A 181 15.82 -6.78 3.30
C GLU A 181 16.01 -8.21 3.79
N HIS A 182 14.93 -8.98 3.82
CA HIS A 182 14.96 -10.39 4.19
C HIS A 182 15.82 -11.22 3.22
N TYR A 183 15.71 -10.98 1.91
CA TYR A 183 16.55 -11.63 0.90
C TYR A 183 18.04 -11.29 1.10
N TYR A 184 18.38 -10.04 1.42
CA TYR A 184 19.76 -9.65 1.68
C TYR A 184 20.35 -10.27 2.95
N GLN A 185 19.57 -10.39 4.02
CA GLN A 185 20.02 -11.03 5.26
C GLN A 185 20.36 -12.50 5.02
N ASN A 186 19.46 -13.24 4.38
CA ASN A 186 19.67 -14.67 4.09
C ASN A 186 20.87 -14.93 3.17
N ASN A 187 21.24 -14.01 2.27
CA ASN A 187 22.41 -14.18 1.39
C ASN A 187 23.74 -13.75 2.05
N LYS A 188 23.73 -12.88 3.07
CA LYS A 188 24.95 -12.51 3.81
C LYS A 188 25.41 -13.64 4.74
N ASP A 189 24.48 -14.37 5.34
CA ASP A 189 24.77 -15.49 6.25
C ASP A 189 25.31 -16.74 5.52
N GLN A 190 25.21 -16.80 4.18
CA GLN A 190 25.74 -17.89 3.35
C GLN A 190 27.28 -17.95 3.25
N ASN A 191 28.00 -16.96 3.80
CA ASN A 191 29.46 -16.99 3.87
C ASN A 191 30.00 -17.74 5.10
N VAL A 192 29.15 -18.24 6.01
CA VAL A 192 29.61 -18.89 7.25
C VAL A 192 29.53 -20.42 7.22
N ASP A 193 28.61 -21.07 6.50
CA ASP A 193 28.58 -22.54 6.41
C ASP A 193 27.97 -23.06 5.09
N LYS A 194 28.82 -23.49 4.16
CA LYS A 194 28.45 -24.02 2.83
C LYS A 194 27.71 -25.37 2.82
N ASN A 195 27.33 -25.91 3.98
CA ASN A 195 26.72 -27.25 4.10
C ASN A 195 25.31 -27.27 4.73
N SER A 196 24.70 -26.12 5.04
CA SER A 196 23.27 -26.09 5.40
C SER A 196 22.41 -25.96 4.15
N LYS A 197 21.95 -27.12 3.65
CA LYS A 197 20.90 -27.25 2.64
C LYS A 197 19.57 -26.69 3.15
N ASP A 198 19.41 -25.38 3.22
CA ASP A 198 18.07 -24.80 3.21
C ASP A 198 18.07 -23.39 2.66
N ASN A 199 17.89 -23.34 1.35
CA ASN A 199 17.39 -22.18 0.61
C ASN A 199 15.88 -21.98 0.91
N SER A 200 15.50 -22.10 2.20
CA SER A 200 14.15 -22.40 2.68
C SER A 200 13.12 -21.34 2.24
N ASN A 201 13.54 -20.09 2.08
CA ASN A 201 12.65 -18.96 1.82
C ASN A 201 12.37 -18.66 0.34
N GLU A 202 13.35 -18.82 -0.56
CA GLU A 202 13.10 -18.83 -2.03
C GLU A 202 12.19 -20.03 -2.38
N ILE A 203 12.42 -21.15 -1.70
CA ILE A 203 11.57 -22.35 -1.76
C ILE A 203 10.19 -22.07 -1.14
N LEU A 204 10.08 -21.35 -0.01
CA LEU A 204 8.77 -21.04 0.60
C LEU A 204 7.95 -20.08 -0.26
N MET A 205 8.52 -19.00 -0.81
CA MET A 205 7.75 -18.06 -1.65
C MET A 205 7.36 -18.66 -3.00
N SER A 206 8.21 -19.49 -3.59
CA SER A 206 7.82 -20.29 -4.75
C SER A 206 6.75 -21.33 -4.40
N LYS A 207 6.77 -21.90 -3.17
CA LYS A 207 5.65 -22.71 -2.66
C LYS A 207 4.37 -21.87 -2.52
N TYR A 208 4.41 -20.64 -2.02
CA TYR A 208 3.23 -19.76 -1.96
C TYR A 208 2.65 -19.46 -3.35
N LEU A 209 3.49 -19.35 -4.39
CA LEU A 209 3.05 -19.11 -5.76
C LEU A 209 2.48 -20.35 -6.47
N PHE A 210 2.97 -21.54 -6.13
CA PHE A 210 2.76 -22.76 -6.94
C PHE A 210 2.20 -23.97 -6.18
N GLN A 211 2.17 -23.97 -4.84
CA GLN A 211 1.71 -25.10 -4.01
C GLN A 211 0.50 -24.71 -3.15
N ASP A 212 -0.67 -25.17 -3.59
CA ASP A 212 -2.03 -24.75 -3.20
C ASP A 212 -2.60 -25.31 -1.87
N LYS A 213 -1.81 -25.80 -0.90
CA LYS A 213 -2.43 -26.59 0.20
C LYS A 213 -2.76 -25.85 1.49
N ASP A 214 -2.02 -24.81 1.88
CA ASP A 214 -2.18 -24.20 3.22
C ASP A 214 -2.56 -22.71 3.19
N ILE A 215 -2.76 -22.12 2.01
CA ILE A 215 -2.95 -20.67 1.85
C ILE A 215 -4.32 -20.41 1.24
N ASN A 216 -5.25 -19.95 2.05
CA ASN A 216 -6.58 -19.55 1.58
C ASN A 216 -6.48 -18.16 0.92
N VAL A 217 -6.32 -18.14 -0.40
CA VAL A 217 -6.36 -16.92 -1.21
C VAL A 217 -7.78 -16.72 -1.76
N LYS A 218 -8.36 -15.55 -1.49
CA LYS A 218 -9.70 -15.19 -1.97
C LYS A 218 -9.71 -14.25 -3.17
N ASN A 219 -8.74 -13.33 -3.26
CA ASN A 219 -8.70 -12.32 -4.31
C ASN A 219 -7.78 -12.74 -5.45
N GLU A 220 -8.23 -12.46 -6.66
CA GLU A 220 -7.54 -12.77 -7.92
C GLU A 220 -6.18 -12.06 -8.05
N THR A 221 -5.99 -10.94 -7.33
CA THR A 221 -4.80 -10.09 -7.41
C THR A 221 -3.75 -10.39 -6.34
N THR A 222 -4.06 -11.24 -5.36
CA THR A 222 -3.14 -11.58 -4.25
C THR A 222 -1.90 -12.33 -4.72
N LEU A 223 -2.06 -13.37 -5.56
CA LEU A 223 -0.92 -14.11 -6.11
C LEU A 223 -0.11 -13.27 -7.12
N PRO A 224 -0.74 -12.52 -8.06
CA PRO A 224 -0.03 -11.55 -8.88
C PRO A 224 0.76 -10.51 -8.07
N LEU A 225 0.22 -10.02 -6.95
CA LEU A 225 0.94 -9.10 -6.06
C LEU A 225 2.21 -9.77 -5.50
N LEU A 226 2.12 -11.01 -5.00
CA LEU A 226 3.30 -11.73 -4.50
C LEU A 226 4.35 -11.90 -5.59
N LEU A 227 3.93 -12.26 -6.81
CA LEU A 227 4.83 -12.34 -7.96
C LEU A 227 5.49 -10.98 -8.21
N ASN A 228 4.73 -9.89 -8.24
CA ASN A 228 5.25 -8.54 -8.48
C ASN A 228 6.26 -8.13 -7.40
N ILE A 229 6.02 -8.46 -6.13
CA ILE A 229 6.95 -8.23 -5.03
C ILE A 229 8.30 -8.90 -5.31
N ILE A 230 8.30 -10.15 -5.83
CA ILE A 230 9.52 -10.87 -6.18
C ILE A 230 10.16 -10.31 -7.46
N LEU A 231 9.35 -9.96 -8.46
CA LEU A 231 9.84 -9.39 -9.72
C LEU A 231 10.51 -8.04 -9.54
N LEU A 232 10.15 -7.24 -8.53
CA LEU A 232 10.76 -5.93 -8.24
C LEU A 232 12.14 -6.01 -7.54
N GLN A 233 12.68 -7.22 -7.37
CA GLN A 233 13.92 -7.43 -6.64
C GLN A 233 15.12 -7.52 -7.57
N ASN A 234 15.84 -6.40 -7.70
CA ASN A 234 17.01 -6.28 -8.56
C ASN A 234 18.19 -7.17 -8.15
N ASN A 235 18.19 -7.68 -6.93
CA ASN A 235 19.17 -8.64 -6.43
C ASN A 235 18.93 -10.07 -6.96
N ILE A 236 17.76 -10.37 -7.52
CA ILE A 236 17.48 -11.62 -8.21
C ILE A 236 17.82 -11.46 -9.69
N HIS A 237 18.65 -12.36 -10.22
CA HIS A 237 19.01 -12.35 -11.64
C HIS A 237 17.77 -12.29 -12.56
N LEU A 238 17.83 -11.43 -13.58
CA LEU A 238 16.72 -11.16 -14.49
C LEU A 238 16.18 -12.44 -15.15
N ASP A 239 17.07 -13.36 -15.58
CA ASP A 239 16.64 -14.60 -16.23
C ASP A 239 15.84 -15.52 -15.28
N LYS A 240 16.20 -15.54 -13.98
CA LYS A 240 15.40 -16.23 -12.96
C LYS A 240 14.02 -15.60 -12.80
N ARG A 241 13.93 -14.26 -12.80
CA ARG A 241 12.66 -13.51 -12.69
C ARG A 241 11.76 -13.74 -13.91
N ILE A 242 12.33 -13.74 -15.12
CA ILE A 242 11.59 -14.06 -16.35
C ILE A 242 11.06 -15.50 -16.30
N ASN A 243 11.90 -16.47 -15.91
CA ASN A 243 11.48 -17.86 -15.82
C ASN A 243 10.40 -18.06 -14.76
N LEU A 244 10.50 -17.41 -13.60
CA LEU A 244 9.47 -17.43 -12.57
C LEU A 244 8.13 -16.91 -13.11
N PHE A 245 8.14 -15.78 -13.82
CA PHE A 245 6.95 -15.24 -14.47
C PHE A 245 6.36 -16.21 -15.50
N LYS A 246 7.19 -16.80 -16.38
CA LYS A 246 6.74 -17.77 -17.38
C LYS A 246 6.08 -18.99 -16.73
N THR A 247 6.69 -19.54 -15.67
CA THR A 247 6.12 -20.64 -14.90
C THR A 247 4.80 -20.25 -14.24
N PHE A 248 4.73 -19.07 -13.62
CA PHE A 248 3.50 -18.57 -13.01
C PHE A 248 2.36 -18.42 -14.01
N TYR A 249 2.64 -17.82 -15.15
CA TYR A 249 1.65 -17.61 -16.19
C TYR A 249 1.12 -18.92 -16.76
N ASN A 250 1.98 -19.93 -16.90
CA ASN A 250 1.57 -21.25 -17.37
C ASN A 250 0.65 -21.97 -16.38
N ILE A 251 0.89 -21.82 -15.07
CA ILE A 251 0.10 -22.46 -14.01
C ILE A 251 -1.21 -21.69 -13.78
N HIS A 252 -1.16 -20.35 -13.83
CA HIS A 252 -2.27 -19.46 -13.48
C HIS A 252 -2.69 -18.53 -14.64
N PRO A 253 -3.07 -19.08 -15.82
CA PRO A 253 -3.29 -18.27 -17.03
C PRO A 253 -4.49 -17.31 -16.96
N LYS A 254 -5.37 -17.48 -15.97
CA LYS A 254 -6.55 -16.65 -15.76
C LYS A 254 -6.29 -15.43 -14.87
N LEU A 255 -5.18 -15.42 -14.12
CA LEU A 255 -4.85 -14.31 -13.23
C LEU A 255 -4.26 -13.14 -14.02
N SER A 256 -4.49 -11.92 -13.54
CA SER A 256 -3.96 -10.73 -14.22
C SER A 256 -2.44 -10.71 -14.19
N ALA A 257 -1.83 -10.52 -15.36
CA ALA A 257 -0.38 -10.42 -15.54
C ALA A 257 0.07 -8.99 -15.91
N GLU A 258 -0.84 -8.03 -16.00
CA GLU A 258 -0.56 -6.68 -16.52
C GLU A 258 0.61 -5.99 -15.79
N GLU A 259 0.55 -5.96 -14.47
CA GLU A 259 1.59 -5.34 -13.64
C GLU A 259 2.94 -6.08 -13.75
N SER A 260 2.90 -7.42 -13.79
CA SER A 260 4.09 -8.25 -13.94
C SER A 260 4.77 -8.02 -15.30
N ILE A 261 3.98 -7.92 -16.37
CA ILE A 261 4.46 -7.58 -17.71
C ILE A 261 5.04 -6.18 -17.71
N LEU A 262 4.39 -5.20 -17.08
CA LEU A 262 4.91 -3.84 -16.96
C LEU A 262 6.29 -3.80 -16.27
N ILE A 263 6.45 -4.55 -15.16
CA ILE A 263 7.74 -4.66 -14.45
C ILE A 263 8.81 -5.27 -15.37
N LEU A 264 8.52 -6.41 -16.01
CA LEU A 264 9.49 -7.08 -16.87
C LEU A 264 9.84 -6.26 -18.12
N VAL A 265 8.84 -5.62 -18.76
CA VAL A 265 9.07 -4.72 -19.90
C VAL A 265 9.93 -3.53 -19.47
N HIS A 266 9.77 -3.00 -18.27
CA HIS A 266 10.62 -1.92 -17.75
C HIS A 266 12.09 -2.35 -17.72
N GLU A 267 12.38 -3.54 -17.21
CA GLU A 267 13.74 -4.00 -16.92
C GLU A 267 14.44 -4.73 -18.08
N CYS A 268 13.69 -5.43 -18.93
CA CYS A 268 14.27 -6.24 -20.00
C CYS A 268 14.80 -5.40 -21.16
N ASP A 269 15.83 -5.91 -21.82
CA ASP A 269 16.23 -5.44 -23.15
C ASP A 269 15.18 -5.84 -24.22
N ALA A 270 15.31 -5.29 -25.42
CA ALA A 270 14.37 -5.53 -26.52
C ALA A 270 14.25 -7.01 -26.92
N TYR A 271 15.33 -7.79 -26.80
CA TYR A 271 15.34 -9.20 -27.18
C TYR A 271 14.55 -10.04 -26.18
N ARG A 272 14.79 -9.85 -24.89
CA ARG A 272 14.03 -10.51 -23.81
C ARG A 272 12.56 -10.08 -23.77
N VAL A 273 12.26 -8.81 -24.09
CA VAL A 273 10.88 -8.35 -24.28
C VAL A 273 10.23 -9.13 -25.42
N TYR A 274 10.92 -9.33 -26.55
CA TYR A 274 10.39 -10.11 -27.64
C TYR A 274 10.13 -11.59 -27.26
N GLU A 275 11.07 -12.24 -26.58
CA GLU A 275 10.88 -13.62 -26.08
C GLU A 275 9.71 -13.74 -25.10
N LEU A 276 9.54 -12.75 -24.22
CA LEU A 276 8.42 -12.66 -23.30
C LEU A 276 7.09 -12.58 -24.06
N LEU A 277 7.01 -11.71 -25.07
CA LEU A 277 5.80 -11.54 -25.88
C LEU A 277 5.49 -12.79 -26.71
N ASP A 278 6.50 -13.48 -27.24
CA ASP A 278 6.30 -14.72 -27.98
C ASP A 278 5.75 -15.83 -27.05
N HIS A 279 6.29 -15.96 -25.83
CA HIS A 279 5.76 -16.85 -24.80
C HIS A 279 4.31 -16.54 -24.44
N LEU A 280 3.96 -15.26 -24.30
CA LEU A 280 2.60 -14.83 -24.01
C LEU A 280 1.63 -15.16 -25.16
N LEU A 281 2.02 -14.90 -26.42
CA LEU A 281 1.22 -15.26 -27.60
C LEU A 281 0.93 -16.76 -27.68
N THR A 282 1.94 -17.60 -27.41
CA THR A 282 1.79 -19.06 -27.51
C THR A 282 0.79 -19.60 -26.49
N ASN A 283 0.73 -19.00 -25.30
CA ASN A 283 -0.06 -19.52 -24.19
C ASN A 283 -1.45 -18.86 -24.06
N ASN A 284 -1.60 -17.59 -24.42
CA ASN A 284 -2.89 -16.90 -24.42
C ASN A 284 -2.85 -15.63 -25.28
N GLN A 285 -3.38 -15.72 -26.50
CA GLN A 285 -3.37 -14.62 -27.47
C GLN A 285 -4.17 -13.39 -26.99
N ASP A 286 -5.25 -13.59 -26.22
CA ASP A 286 -6.18 -12.53 -25.81
C ASP A 286 -5.53 -11.49 -24.90
N ILE A 287 -4.50 -11.87 -24.15
CA ILE A 287 -3.83 -10.98 -23.20
C ILE A 287 -3.07 -9.87 -23.93
N LEU A 288 -2.50 -10.16 -25.09
CA LEU A 288 -1.76 -9.16 -25.87
C LEU A 288 -2.70 -8.17 -26.58
N TYR A 289 -3.89 -8.62 -27.01
CA TYR A 289 -4.92 -7.74 -27.57
C TYR A 289 -5.60 -6.83 -26.53
N ASN A 290 -5.52 -7.22 -25.26
CA ASN A 290 -6.13 -6.50 -24.14
C ASN A 290 -5.12 -5.72 -23.31
N LEU A 291 -3.86 -5.59 -23.76
CA LEU A 291 -2.90 -4.73 -23.09
C LEU A 291 -3.38 -3.28 -23.07
N PRO A 292 -3.22 -2.57 -21.94
CA PRO A 292 -3.45 -1.14 -21.89
C PRO A 292 -2.60 -0.38 -22.91
N LEU A 293 -3.11 0.76 -23.38
CA LEU A 293 -2.43 1.59 -24.37
C LEU A 293 -1.03 2.02 -23.91
N TYR A 294 -0.88 2.42 -22.64
CA TYR A 294 0.40 2.87 -22.09
C TYR A 294 1.47 1.75 -22.12
N LEU A 295 1.07 0.51 -21.86
CA LEU A 295 1.98 -0.64 -21.86
C LEU A 295 2.34 -1.02 -23.30
N SER A 296 1.36 -0.99 -24.20
CA SER A 296 1.57 -1.18 -25.64
C SER A 296 2.55 -0.16 -26.21
N GLN A 297 2.40 1.13 -25.87
CA GLN A 297 3.33 2.19 -26.27
C GLN A 297 4.74 1.93 -25.74
N ARG A 298 4.87 1.54 -24.47
CA ARG A 298 6.17 1.25 -23.86
C ARG A 298 6.89 0.07 -24.54
N ILE A 299 6.14 -0.98 -24.89
CA ILE A 299 6.65 -2.11 -25.68
C ILE A 299 7.11 -1.64 -27.06
N GLN A 300 6.30 -0.82 -27.74
CA GLN A 300 6.65 -0.26 -29.05
C GLN A 300 7.93 0.54 -28.98
N ASP A 301 8.09 1.42 -27.99
CA ASP A 301 9.25 2.28 -27.86
C ASP A 301 10.53 1.47 -27.61
N LYS A 302 10.45 0.40 -26.81
CA LYS A 302 11.57 -0.53 -26.62
C LYS A 302 11.97 -1.27 -27.90
N LEU A 303 11.01 -1.62 -28.75
CA LEU A 303 11.27 -2.39 -29.97
C LEU A 303 11.60 -1.52 -31.20
N LYS A 304 11.13 -0.26 -31.25
CA LYS A 304 11.31 0.69 -32.37
C LYS A 304 12.78 0.95 -32.72
N GLY A 305 13.67 0.94 -31.72
CA GLY A 305 15.11 1.16 -31.90
C GLY A 305 15.91 -0.08 -32.30
N THR A 306 15.26 -1.22 -32.55
CA THR A 306 15.95 -2.51 -32.74
C THR A 306 15.58 -3.17 -34.06
N THR A 307 16.38 -4.15 -34.47
CA THR A 307 16.11 -4.98 -35.66
C THR A 307 14.78 -5.73 -35.55
N LEU A 308 14.21 -5.86 -34.34
CA LEU A 308 12.94 -6.53 -34.07
C LEU A 308 11.70 -5.68 -34.35
N LYS A 309 11.86 -4.42 -34.78
CA LYS A 309 10.74 -3.51 -35.12
C LYS A 309 9.74 -4.12 -36.11
N HIS A 310 10.20 -4.89 -37.09
CA HIS A 310 9.35 -5.55 -38.09
C HIS A 310 8.38 -6.57 -37.48
N LYS A 311 8.68 -7.08 -36.28
CA LYS A 311 7.84 -8.06 -35.58
C LYS A 311 6.71 -7.41 -34.78
N LEU A 312 6.72 -6.09 -34.56
CA LEU A 312 5.69 -5.37 -33.80
C LEU A 312 4.27 -5.56 -34.36
N SER A 313 4.14 -5.74 -35.68
CA SER A 313 2.86 -5.99 -36.35
C SER A 313 2.22 -7.32 -35.92
N LYS A 314 3.00 -8.28 -35.40
CA LYS A 314 2.52 -9.57 -34.88
C LYS A 314 1.87 -9.45 -33.50
N TYR A 315 2.27 -8.47 -32.69
CA TYR A 315 1.90 -8.38 -31.27
C TYR A 315 0.94 -7.24 -30.94
N ILE A 316 0.97 -6.16 -31.71
CA ILE A 316 0.16 -4.97 -31.44
C ILE A 316 -0.64 -4.65 -32.69
N SER A 317 -1.83 -5.23 -32.81
CA SER A 317 -2.86 -4.66 -33.67
C SER A 317 -3.23 -3.33 -33.04
N ILE A 318 -2.86 -2.23 -33.69
CA ILE A 318 -3.21 -0.89 -33.22
C ILE A 318 -4.73 -0.84 -33.11
N LYS A 319 -5.28 -0.87 -31.89
CA LYS A 319 -6.64 -0.37 -31.63
C LYS A 319 -6.59 1.10 -32.02
N LYS A 320 -7.16 1.40 -33.19
CA LYS A 320 -7.35 2.77 -33.67
C LYS A 320 -8.32 3.52 -32.77
#